data_AF-A0A2N5W9L9-F1
#
_entry.id   AF-A0A2N5W9L9-F1
#
_cell.length_a   1.000
_cell.length_b   1.000
_cell.length_c   1.000
_cell.angle_alpha   90.00
_cell.angle_beta   90.00
_cell.angle_gamma   90.00
#
_symmetry.space_group_name_H-M   'P 1'
#
loop_
_entity.id
_entity.type
_entity.pdbx_description
1 polymer ?
#
loop_
_entity_poly.entity_id
_entity_poly.type
_entity_poly.pdbx_seq_one_letter_code
_entity_poly.pdbx_strand_id
1 'polypeptide(L)'
;MSKTGTKPNEYRPTKAEKKLLEALVNPVNMGINVEDLCAVAKISKNTYYVAMKKPEFVKLVNETTLELVKGKVSDVLNASYLYALTEKGFQDRKILLQMAGLLVEKSETTVNGNLNINNPYEGLTEEELRKLASRDG
;
A
#
# COMPACT_ATOMS: atom_id res chain seq x y z
N MET A 1 14.85 24.88 -19.98
CA MET A 1 15.77 25.07 -18.83
C MET A 1 15.30 24.16 -17.70
N SER A 2 15.79 22.93 -17.65
CA SER A 2 15.42 21.97 -16.60
C SER A 2 16.32 22.19 -15.39
N LYS A 3 15.73 22.70 -14.30
CA LYS A 3 16.44 22.88 -13.02
C LYS A 3 16.85 21.51 -12.48
N THR A 4 18.12 21.16 -12.62
CA THR A 4 18.78 20.07 -11.88
C THR A 4 18.92 20.48 -10.42
N GLY A 5 17.84 20.33 -9.65
CA GLY A 5 17.90 20.42 -8.20
C GLY A 5 18.48 19.13 -7.64
N THR A 6 19.78 19.09 -7.37
CA THR A 6 20.40 18.02 -6.59
C THR A 6 19.74 18.03 -5.21
N LYS A 7 18.98 16.99 -4.85
CA LYS A 7 18.33 16.89 -3.53
C LYS A 7 19.41 17.00 -2.44
N PRO A 8 19.45 18.08 -1.65
CA PRO A 8 20.41 18.17 -0.55
C PRO A 8 19.91 17.24 0.57
N ASN A 9 20.80 16.43 1.15
CA ASN A 9 20.55 15.39 2.19
C ASN A 9 20.03 14.02 1.73
N GLU A 10 20.55 13.47 0.64
CA GLU A 10 20.45 12.02 0.45
C GLU A 10 21.36 11.30 1.47
N TYR A 11 20.78 10.42 2.28
CA TYR A 11 21.51 9.64 3.27
C TYR A 11 22.59 8.80 2.60
N ARG A 12 23.81 8.82 3.14
CA ARG A 12 24.94 8.07 2.60
C ARG A 12 25.35 6.99 3.60
N PRO A 13 24.96 5.71 3.37
CA PRO A 13 25.32 4.64 4.28
C PRO A 13 26.84 4.43 4.29
N THR A 14 27.36 4.15 5.48
CA THR A 14 28.74 3.71 5.69
C THR A 14 29.01 2.37 5.01
N LYS A 15 30.30 1.98 4.91
CA LYS A 15 30.66 0.65 4.34
C LYS A 15 29.99 -0.51 5.08
N ALA A 16 29.84 -0.41 6.40
CA ALA A 16 29.22 -1.47 7.20
C ALA A 16 27.69 -1.49 7.04
N GLU A 17 27.07 -0.31 6.94
CA GLU A 17 25.63 -0.18 6.65
C GLU A 17 25.27 -0.67 5.26
N LYS A 18 26.13 -0.49 4.25
CA LYS A 18 25.93 -1.09 2.92
C LYS A 18 25.90 -2.61 2.97
N LYS A 19 26.84 -3.23 3.69
CA LYS A 19 26.84 -4.69 3.89
C LYS A 19 25.59 -5.17 4.63
N LEU A 20 25.16 -4.41 5.64
CA LEU A 20 23.92 -4.71 6.35
C LEU A 20 22.69 -4.57 5.45
N LEU A 21 22.62 -3.50 4.64
CA LEU A 21 21.56 -3.27 3.67
C LEU A 21 21.46 -4.47 2.71
N GLU A 22 22.57 -4.87 2.10
CA GLU A 22 22.63 -6.03 1.20
C GLU A 22 22.13 -7.31 1.87
N ALA A 23 22.48 -7.54 3.13
CA ALA A 23 22.01 -8.70 3.89
C ALA A 23 20.51 -8.62 4.22
N LEU A 24 20.00 -7.44 4.58
CA LEU A 24 18.60 -7.22 4.96
C LEU A 24 17.64 -7.36 3.77
N VAL A 25 18.03 -6.85 2.59
CA VAL A 25 17.16 -6.87 1.40
C VAL A 25 17.23 -8.19 0.63
N ASN A 26 18.10 -9.12 1.04
CA ASN A 26 18.22 -10.42 0.42
C ASN A 26 17.14 -11.38 0.96
N PRO A 27 16.20 -11.85 0.13
CA PRO A 27 15.13 -12.75 0.57
C PRO A 27 15.62 -14.10 1.10
N VAL A 28 16.84 -14.55 0.74
CA VAL A 28 17.44 -15.79 1.27
C VAL A 28 17.71 -15.70 2.77
N ASN A 29 17.89 -14.48 3.29
CA ASN A 29 18.12 -14.25 4.72
C ASN A 29 16.81 -14.06 5.49
N MET A 30 15.65 -14.31 4.88
CA MET A 30 14.36 -14.17 5.55
C MET A 30 14.27 -15.11 6.76
N GLY A 31 13.91 -14.56 7.92
CA GLY A 31 13.66 -15.33 9.14
C GLY A 31 14.90 -15.74 9.93
N ILE A 32 16.12 -15.42 9.47
CA ILE A 32 17.32 -15.67 10.28
C ILE A 32 17.42 -14.66 11.43
N ASN A 33 18.02 -15.07 12.55
CA ASN A 33 18.16 -14.20 13.71
C ASN A 33 19.24 -13.11 13.48
N VAL A 34 19.28 -12.11 14.36
CA VAL A 34 20.21 -10.97 14.25
C VAL A 34 21.69 -11.41 14.27
N GLU A 35 22.03 -12.46 15.01
CA GLU A 35 23.39 -12.97 15.10
C GLU A 35 23.88 -13.54 13.77
N ASP A 36 23.07 -14.42 13.18
CA ASP A 36 23.36 -15.05 11.90
C ASP A 36 23.36 -13.99 10.78
N LEU A 37 22.44 -13.04 10.82
CA LEU A 37 22.41 -11.92 9.88
C LEU A 37 23.69 -11.07 9.97
N CYS A 38 24.17 -10.78 11.18
CA CYS A 38 25.42 -10.05 11.38
C CYS A 38 26.63 -10.85 10.86
N ALA A 39 26.63 -12.18 11.01
CA ALA A 39 27.66 -13.05 10.47
C ALA A 39 27.66 -13.03 8.93
N VAL A 40 26.48 -13.13 8.30
CA VAL A 40 26.30 -13.02 6.84
C VAL A 40 26.79 -11.67 6.33
N ALA A 41 26.39 -10.58 6.99
CA ALA A 41 26.82 -9.22 6.65
C ALA A 41 28.27 -8.92 7.01
N LYS A 42 28.95 -9.79 7.77
CA LYS A 42 30.31 -9.60 8.30
C LYS A 42 30.44 -8.29 9.07
N ILE A 43 29.51 -8.03 9.98
CA ILE A 43 29.48 -6.88 10.89
C ILE A 43 29.28 -7.32 12.35
N SER A 44 29.50 -6.39 13.28
CA SER A 44 29.16 -6.64 14.69
C SER A 44 27.68 -6.43 14.99
N LYS A 45 27.15 -7.09 16.03
CA LYS A 45 25.80 -6.83 16.56
C LYS A 45 25.61 -5.36 16.97
N ASN A 46 26.65 -4.72 17.51
CA ASN A 46 26.58 -3.29 17.86
C ASN A 46 26.36 -2.43 16.61
N THR A 47 27.09 -2.70 15.53
CA THR A 47 26.89 -2.02 14.24
C THR A 47 25.45 -2.17 13.73
N TYR A 48 24.88 -3.37 13.84
CA TYR A 48 23.48 -3.61 13.49
C TYR A 48 22.54 -2.70 14.28
N TYR A 49 22.59 -2.74 15.61
CA TYR A 49 21.66 -1.97 16.44
C TYR A 49 21.86 -0.45 16.30
N VAL A 50 23.09 0.02 16.09
CA VAL A 50 23.37 1.44 15.83
C VAL A 50 22.77 1.87 14.50
N ALA A 51 22.92 1.07 13.44
CA ALA A 51 22.35 1.36 12.13
C ALA A 51 20.81 1.33 12.15
N MET A 52 20.22 0.31 12.77
CA MET A 52 18.76 0.16 12.84
C MET A 52 18.06 1.24 13.66
N LYS A 53 18.78 1.95 14.54
CA LYS A 53 18.27 3.12 15.28
C LYS A 53 18.19 4.39 14.43
N LYS A 54 18.81 4.41 13.25
CA LYS A 54 18.82 5.57 12.34
C LYS A 54 17.59 5.52 11.43
N PRO A 55 16.61 6.44 11.59
CA PRO A 55 15.40 6.45 10.76
C PRO A 55 15.71 6.50 9.25
N GLU A 56 16.76 7.21 8.88
CA GLU A 56 17.20 7.37 7.50
C GLU A 56 17.79 6.08 6.91
N PHE A 57 18.46 5.24 7.71
CA PHE A 57 18.90 3.91 7.26
C PHE A 57 17.72 2.95 7.11
N VAL A 58 16.77 2.97 8.06
CA VAL A 58 15.55 2.15 7.97
C VAL A 58 14.73 2.53 6.74
N LYS A 59 14.61 3.83 6.47
CA LYS A 59 13.97 4.34 5.25
C LYS A 59 14.67 3.81 3.99
N LEU A 60 16.00 3.88 3.94
CA LEU A 60 16.77 3.36 2.82
C LEU A 60 16.53 1.85 2.61
N VAL A 61 16.49 1.05 3.68
CA VAL A 61 16.19 -0.40 3.60
C VAL A 61 14.81 -0.62 2.99
N ASN A 62 13.78 0.09 3.47
CA ASN A 62 12.41 -0.05 2.98
C ASN A 62 12.27 0.37 1.51
N GLU A 63 12.86 1.51 1.14
CA GLU A 63 12.84 2.01 -0.25
C GLU A 63 13.55 1.03 -1.19
N THR A 64 14.75 0.58 -0.81
CA THR A 64 15.52 -0.42 -1.58
C THR A 64 14.75 -1.72 -1.74
N THR A 65 14.12 -2.22 -0.65
CA THR A 65 13.33 -3.44 -0.68
C THR A 65 12.16 -3.30 -1.66
N LEU A 66 11.44 -2.18 -1.60
CA LEU A 66 10.33 -1.91 -2.50
C LEU A 66 10.78 -1.79 -3.97
N GLU A 67 11.92 -1.15 -4.23
CA GLU A 67 12.48 -1.05 -5.58
C GLU A 67 12.86 -2.42 -6.15
N LEU A 68 13.45 -3.30 -5.34
CA LEU A 68 13.75 -4.67 -5.74
C LEU A 68 12.47 -5.43 -6.09
N VAL A 69 11.41 -5.32 -5.27
CA VAL A 69 10.10 -5.91 -5.58
C VAL A 69 9.53 -5.35 -6.88
N LYS A 70 9.57 -4.03 -7.09
CA LYS A 70 9.13 -3.38 -8.33
C LYS A 70 9.88 -3.93 -9.55
N GLY A 71 11.20 -4.11 -9.43
CA GLY A 71 12.03 -4.71 -10.49
C GLY A 71 11.66 -6.16 -10.81
N LYS A 72 10.92 -6.85 -9.94
CA LYS A 72 10.45 -8.23 -10.09
C LYS A 72 8.97 -8.36 -10.43
N VAL A 73 8.23 -7.25 -10.55
CA VAL A 73 6.79 -7.28 -10.85
C VAL A 73 6.50 -8.03 -12.15
N SER A 74 7.33 -7.87 -13.19
CA SER A 74 7.15 -8.60 -14.45
C SER A 74 7.26 -10.12 -14.28
N ASP A 75 8.18 -10.59 -13.44
CA ASP A 75 8.35 -12.02 -13.15
C ASP A 75 7.10 -12.58 -12.44
N VAL A 76 6.55 -11.81 -11.49
CA VAL A 76 5.31 -12.16 -10.77
C VAL A 76 4.12 -12.20 -11.73
N LEU A 77 3.96 -11.19 -12.60
CA LEU A 77 2.88 -11.17 -13.59
C LEU A 77 2.96 -12.35 -14.56
N ASN A 78 4.16 -12.66 -15.04
CA ASN A 78 4.38 -13.81 -15.92
C ASN A 78 4.06 -15.13 -15.21
N ALA A 79 4.48 -15.29 -13.96
CA ALA A 79 4.14 -16.46 -13.16
C ALA A 79 2.62 -16.57 -12.97
N SER A 80 1.95 -15.49 -12.58
CA SER A 80 0.48 -15.47 -12.46
C SER A 80 -0.20 -15.83 -13.77
N TYR A 81 0.27 -15.36 -14.93
CA TYR A 81 -0.29 -15.77 -16.23
C TYR A 81 -0.15 -17.28 -16.47
N LEU A 82 1.03 -17.86 -16.21
CA LEU A 82 1.27 -19.29 -16.37
C LEU A 82 0.37 -20.12 -15.44
N TYR A 83 0.28 -19.75 -14.16
CA TYR A 83 -0.51 -20.49 -13.17
C TYR A 83 -2.02 -20.25 -13.31
N ALA A 84 -2.44 -19.10 -13.85
CA ALA A 84 -3.83 -18.79 -14.17
C ALA A 84 -4.47 -19.80 -15.13
N LEU A 85 -3.70 -20.50 -15.96
CA LEU A 85 -4.23 -21.50 -16.88
C LEU A 85 -4.40 -22.89 -16.24
N THR A 86 -3.99 -23.07 -14.98
CA THR A 86 -4.14 -24.33 -14.24
C THR A 86 -5.49 -24.43 -13.51
N GLU A 87 -5.86 -25.64 -13.08
CA GLU A 87 -7.10 -25.88 -12.33
C GLU A 87 -7.21 -24.99 -11.06
N LYS A 88 -6.09 -24.78 -10.35
CA LYS A 88 -6.05 -24.00 -9.11
C LYS A 88 -5.82 -22.50 -9.31
N GLY A 89 -5.62 -22.04 -10.55
CA GLY A 89 -5.27 -20.65 -10.89
C GLY A 89 -6.41 -19.63 -10.80
N PHE A 90 -7.49 -19.90 -10.04
CA PHE A 90 -8.67 -19.02 -10.02
C PHE A 90 -8.35 -17.60 -9.51
N GLN A 91 -7.53 -17.49 -8.46
CA GLN A 91 -7.15 -16.18 -7.91
C GLN A 91 -6.26 -15.40 -8.88
N ASP A 92 -5.30 -16.06 -9.54
CA ASP A 92 -4.47 -15.42 -10.56
C ASP A 92 -5.32 -14.92 -11.73
N ARG A 93 -6.27 -15.72 -12.23
CA ARG A 93 -7.23 -15.29 -13.27
C ARG A 93 -8.02 -14.07 -12.81
N LYS A 94 -8.55 -14.09 -11.58
CA LYS A 94 -9.33 -12.98 -11.01
C LYS A 94 -8.51 -11.68 -11.02
N ILE A 95 -7.28 -11.72 -10.50
CA ILE A 95 -6.39 -10.55 -10.43
C ILE A 95 -6.06 -10.05 -11.85
N LEU A 96 -5.71 -10.94 -12.78
CA LEU A 96 -5.37 -10.55 -14.15
C LEU A 96 -6.56 -9.91 -14.89
N LEU A 97 -7.76 -10.46 -14.74
CA LEU A 97 -8.98 -9.90 -15.35
C LEU A 97 -9.34 -8.54 -14.73
N GLN A 98 -9.12 -8.35 -13.43
CA GLN A 98 -9.29 -7.05 -12.77
C GLN A 98 -8.28 -6.02 -13.29
N MET A 99 -7.00 -6.40 -13.39
CA MET A 99 -5.95 -5.53 -13.93
C MET A 99 -6.22 -5.15 -15.38
N ALA A 100 -6.80 -6.06 -16.18
CA ALA A 100 -7.21 -5.79 -17.55
C ALA A 100 -8.53 -4.98 -17.67
N GLY A 101 -9.21 -4.68 -16.55
CA GLY A 101 -10.50 -3.99 -16.55
C GLY A 101 -11.68 -4.84 -17.04
N LEU A 102 -11.49 -6.15 -17.19
CA LEU A 102 -12.52 -7.10 -17.64
C LEU A 102 -13.39 -7.64 -16.50
N LEU A 103 -12.94 -7.46 -15.25
CA LEU A 103 -13.66 -7.83 -14.05
C LEU A 103 -13.72 -6.64 -13.09
N VAL A 104 -14.92 -6.18 -12.77
CA VAL A 104 -15.15 -5.16 -11.74
C VAL A 104 -15.69 -5.84 -10.49
N GLU A 105 -15.04 -5.61 -9.34
CA GLU A 105 -15.58 -6.07 -8.07
C GLU A 105 -16.79 -5.23 -7.67
N LYS A 106 -17.89 -5.92 -7.34
CA LYS A 106 -19.03 -5.29 -6.71
C LYS A 106 -18.61 -4.85 -5.31
N SER A 107 -18.68 -3.56 -5.03
CA SER A 107 -18.55 -3.03 -3.67
C SER A 107 -19.94 -2.77 -3.10
N GLU A 108 -20.20 -3.26 -1.89
CA GLU A 108 -21.35 -2.83 -1.09
C GLU A 108 -20.88 -1.73 -0.16
N THR A 109 -21.50 -0.56 -0.27
CA THR A 109 -21.23 0.56 0.62
C THR A 109 -22.39 0.70 1.60
N THR A 110 -22.13 0.40 2.87
CA THR A 110 -23.08 0.64 3.96
C THR A 110 -22.94 2.09 4.41
N VAL A 111 -23.92 2.93 4.06
CA VAL A 111 -23.98 4.31 4.57
C VAL A 111 -24.71 4.29 5.92
N ASN A 112 -23.94 4.35 7.01
CA ASN A 112 -24.48 4.51 8.35
C ASN A 112 -24.63 6.00 8.67
N GLY A 113 -25.86 6.50 8.57
CA GLY A 113 -26.25 7.83 8.99
C GLY A 113 -27.76 7.90 9.19
N ASN A 114 -28.21 8.71 10.14
CA ASN A 114 -29.63 9.02 10.23
C ASN A 114 -29.98 9.94 9.06
N LEU A 115 -30.98 9.55 8.27
CA LEU A 115 -31.63 10.47 7.34
C LEU A 115 -32.26 11.58 8.18
N ASN A 116 -31.66 12.77 8.16
CA ASN A 116 -32.31 13.95 8.72
C ASN A 116 -33.39 14.40 7.73
N ILE A 117 -34.56 13.80 7.87
CA ILE A 117 -35.74 14.19 7.09
C ILE A 117 -36.24 15.49 7.70
N ASN A 118 -35.73 16.63 7.21
CA ASN A 118 -36.33 17.92 7.50
C ASN A 118 -37.64 18.00 6.71
N ASN A 119 -38.74 17.50 7.28
CA ASN A 119 -40.07 17.72 6.73
C ASN A 119 -40.56 19.09 7.20
N PRO A 120 -40.55 20.14 6.34
CA PRO A 120 -40.94 21.49 6.76
C PRO A 120 -42.44 21.61 7.10
N TYR A 121 -43.20 20.55 6.85
CA TYR A 121 -44.64 20.47 7.12
C TYR A 121 -44.97 19.56 8.31
N GLU A 122 -43.94 19.05 9.00
CA GLU A 122 -44.13 18.24 10.20
C GLU A 122 -44.78 19.08 11.30
N GLY A 123 -45.94 18.64 11.78
CA GLY A 123 -46.72 19.34 12.82
C GLY A 123 -47.77 20.34 12.30
N LEU A 124 -47.90 20.54 10.98
CA LEU A 124 -49.01 21.32 10.43
C LEU A 124 -50.32 20.53 10.47
N THR A 125 -51.40 21.23 10.76
CA THR A 125 -52.76 20.69 10.70
C THR A 125 -53.23 20.57 9.25
N GLU A 126 -54.25 19.74 9.03
CA GLU A 126 -54.82 19.55 7.69
C GLU A 126 -55.34 20.86 7.08
N GLU A 127 -55.88 21.76 7.89
CA GLU A 127 -56.33 23.08 7.43
C GLU A 127 -55.18 23.97 6.97
N GLU A 128 -54.04 23.95 7.68
CA GLU A 128 -52.85 24.72 7.32
C GLU A 128 -52.21 24.19 6.04
N LEU A 129 -52.16 22.86 5.88
CA LEU A 129 -51.73 22.21 4.64
C LEU A 129 -52.64 22.58 3.46
N ARG A 130 -53.96 22.58 3.66
CA ARG A 130 -54.94 22.99 2.64
C ARG A 130 -54.79 24.46 2.26
N LYS A 131 -54.52 25.36 3.21
CA LYS A 131 -54.25 26.79 2.94
C LYS A 131 -52.96 27.00 2.14
N LEU A 132 -51.91 26.25 2.43
CA LEU A 132 -50.67 26.30 1.65
C LEU A 132 -50.89 25.78 0.22
N ALA A 133 -51.62 24.66 0.07
CA ALA A 133 -51.93 24.08 -1.23
C ALA A 133 -52.85 24.96 -2.10
N SER A 134 -53.62 25.87 -1.49
CA SER A 134 -54.53 26.79 -2.19
C SER A 134 -53.94 28.18 -2.42
N ARG A 135 -52.72 28.45 -1.94
CA ARG A 135 -52.04 29.75 -2.09
C ARG A 135 -51.29 29.91 -3.41
N ASP A 136 -51.06 28.80 -4.13
CA ASP A 136 -50.45 28.77 -5.46
C ASP A 136 -51.48 28.55 -6.60
N GLY A 137 -52.76 28.81 -6.33
CA GLY A 137 -53.86 28.76 -7.32
C GLY A 137 -54.33 30.14 -7.77
#